data_AF-A0A1L3J697-F1
#
_entry.id   AF-A0A1L3J697-F1
#
_cell.length_a   1.000
_cell.length_b   1.000
_cell.length_c   1.000
_cell.angle_alpha   90.00
_cell.angle_beta   90.00
_cell.angle_gamma   90.00
#
_symmetry.space_group_name_H-M   'P 1'
#
loop_
_entity.id
_entity.type
_entity.pdbx_description
1 polymer ?
#
loop_
_entity_poly.entity_id
_entity_poly.type
_entity_poly.pdbx_seq_one_letter_code
_entity_poly.pdbx_strand_id
1 'polypeptide(L)'
;MKLNMIAVSITVLLSVLIPYLLLLYYGKYDSRKLKKTFKLEARINALTFSKKEHWDLNYLGLDSIQEKLLFIQMIDKKPIVKLLDFKNLKSVDLETIEMKTPGKHSRVFLEEVNIHFKYRNEPDLMIQLFNRSRDYFESNEVQRAQSWVNEFKILLNNTAKIKKAA
;
A
#
# COMPACT_ATOMS: atom_id res chain seq x y z
N MET A 1 45.77 9.72 -32.34
CA MET A 1 45.10 10.86 -31.65
C MET A 1 43.57 10.77 -31.67
N LYS A 2 42.91 10.62 -32.82
CA LYS A 2 41.43 10.59 -32.92
C LYS A 2 40.77 9.42 -32.17
N LEU A 3 41.36 8.22 -32.22
CA LEU A 3 40.85 7.04 -31.51
C LEU A 3 40.82 7.24 -29.99
N ASN A 4 41.87 7.85 -29.42
CA ASN A 4 41.94 8.10 -27.98
C ASN A 4 40.87 9.12 -27.56
N MET A 5 40.61 10.14 -28.38
CA MET A 5 39.57 11.13 -28.11
C MET A 5 38.17 10.51 -28.15
N ILE A 6 37.90 9.65 -29.15
CA ILE A 6 36.63 8.90 -29.26
C ILE A 6 36.44 7.97 -28.05
N ALA A 7 37.49 7.26 -27.64
CA ALA A 7 37.44 6.37 -26.49
C ALA A 7 37.11 7.13 -25.18
N VAL A 8 37.73 8.29 -24.98
CA VAL A 8 37.44 9.16 -23.83
C VAL A 8 35.99 9.67 -23.89
N SER A 9 35.51 10.12 -25.05
CA SER A 9 34.12 10.58 -25.21
C SER A 9 33.09 9.48 -24.91
N ILE A 10 33.32 8.25 -25.38
CA ILE A 10 32.45 7.10 -25.07
C ILE A 10 32.47 6.79 -23.58
N THR A 11 33.63 6.86 -22.95
CA THR A 11 33.79 6.56 -21.52
C THR A 11 33.00 7.55 -20.67
N VAL A 12 33.09 8.84 -20.98
CA VAL A 12 32.32 9.90 -20.31
C VAL A 12 30.81 9.76 -20.56
N LEU A 13 30.41 9.39 -21.78
CA LEU A 13 29.00 9.15 -22.09
C LEU A 13 28.43 7.99 -21.25
N LEU A 14 29.15 6.87 -21.20
CA LEU A 14 28.74 5.69 -20.44
C LEU A 14 28.73 5.93 -18.93
N SER A 15 29.67 6.73 -18.40
CA SER A 15 29.71 7.02 -16.97
C SER A 15 28.49 7.81 -16.47
N VAL A 16 27.81 8.55 -17.35
CA VAL A 16 26.56 9.26 -17.04
C VAL A 16 25.33 8.41 -17.36
N LEU A 17 25.34 7.70 -18.49
CA LEU A 17 24.19 6.89 -18.92
C LEU A 17 23.96 5.67 -18.02
N ILE A 18 25.02 4.97 -17.60
CA ILE A 18 24.89 3.74 -16.82
C ILE A 18 24.18 3.99 -15.46
N PRO A 19 24.59 4.96 -14.63
CA PRO A 19 23.89 5.26 -13.38
C PRO A 19 22.41 5.60 -13.59
N TYR A 20 22.09 6.34 -14.65
CA TYR A 20 20.71 6.70 -14.97
C TYR A 20 19.86 5.47 -15.35
N LEU A 21 20.38 4.60 -16.21
CA LEU A 21 19.69 3.36 -16.60
C LEU A 21 19.52 2.41 -15.41
N LEU A 22 20.52 2.32 -14.53
CA LEU A 22 20.45 1.52 -13.30
C LEU A 22 19.33 2.02 -12.39
N LEU A 23 19.21 3.33 -12.18
CA LEU A 23 18.17 3.93 -11.34
C LEU A 23 16.76 3.58 -11.86
N LEU A 24 16.55 3.67 -13.19
CA LEU A 24 15.28 3.28 -13.82
C LEU A 24 14.95 1.78 -13.67
N TYR A 25 15.97 0.92 -13.72
CA TYR A 25 15.80 -0.52 -13.54
C TYR A 25 15.42 -0.86 -12.10
N TYR A 26 16.16 -0.32 -11.12
CA TYR A 26 15.90 -0.58 -9.71
C TYR A 26 14.53 -0.08 -9.26
N GLY A 27 14.07 1.09 -9.73
CA GLY A 27 12.75 1.62 -9.38
C GLY A 27 11.58 0.71 -9.80
N LYS A 28 11.75 -0.13 -10.83
CA LYS A 28 10.70 -1.03 -11.32
C LYS A 28 10.77 -2.43 -10.69
N TYR A 29 11.85 -2.79 -10.03
CA TYR A 29 12.06 -4.13 -9.50
C TYR A 29 11.06 -4.46 -8.38
N ASP A 30 10.95 -3.57 -7.39
CA ASP A 30 10.11 -3.80 -6.21
C ASP A 30 8.62 -3.83 -6.57
N SER A 31 8.15 -2.92 -7.43
CA SER A 31 6.76 -2.94 -7.93
C SER A 31 6.44 -4.24 -8.69
N ARG A 32 7.37 -4.74 -9.53
CA ARG A 32 7.18 -6.02 -10.23
C ARG A 32 7.14 -7.20 -9.26
N LYS A 33 8.01 -7.21 -8.26
CA LYS A 33 8.05 -8.24 -7.20
C LYS A 33 6.72 -8.23 -6.44
N LEU A 34 6.28 -7.06 -5.98
CA LEU A 34 5.03 -6.89 -5.24
C LEU A 34 3.80 -7.35 -6.04
N LYS A 35 3.72 -6.97 -7.32
CA LYS A 35 2.66 -7.43 -8.22
C LYS A 35 2.64 -8.95 -8.40
N LYS A 36 3.81 -9.59 -8.49
CA LYS A 36 3.91 -11.05 -8.57
C LYS A 36 3.43 -11.70 -7.27
N THR A 37 3.87 -11.19 -6.12
CA THR A 37 3.42 -11.67 -4.81
C THR A 37 1.91 -11.52 -4.65
N PHE A 38 1.34 -10.37 -5.01
CA PHE A 38 -0.11 -10.14 -4.95
C PHE A 38 -0.90 -11.14 -5.78
N LYS A 39 -0.48 -11.40 -7.02
CA LYS A 39 -1.13 -12.40 -7.88
C LYS A 39 -0.99 -13.82 -7.33
N LEU A 40 0.18 -14.14 -6.76
CA LEU A 40 0.44 -15.45 -6.18
C LEU A 40 -0.46 -15.69 -4.97
N GLU A 41 -0.48 -14.76 -4.02
CA GLU A 41 -1.31 -14.83 -2.81
C GLU A 41 -2.80 -14.88 -3.13
N ALA A 42 -3.25 -14.09 -4.11
CA ALA A 42 -4.63 -14.15 -4.59
C ALA A 42 -4.98 -15.53 -5.15
N ARG A 43 -4.07 -16.16 -5.89
CA ARG A 43 -4.28 -17.50 -6.46
C ARG A 43 -4.27 -18.58 -5.37
N ILE A 44 -3.33 -18.52 -4.43
CA ILE A 44 -3.22 -19.46 -3.31
C ILE A 44 -4.50 -19.46 -2.47
N ASN A 45 -5.04 -18.27 -2.20
CA ASN A 45 -6.24 -18.09 -1.40
C ASN A 45 -7.54 -18.13 -2.22
N ALA A 46 -7.46 -18.44 -3.52
CA ALA A 46 -8.59 -18.47 -4.46
C ALA A 46 -9.47 -17.20 -4.42
N LEU A 47 -8.85 -16.03 -4.26
CA LEU A 47 -9.55 -14.75 -4.14
C LEU A 47 -9.94 -14.19 -5.50
N THR A 48 -11.17 -13.67 -5.59
CA THR A 48 -11.71 -12.94 -6.75
C THR A 48 -12.05 -11.52 -6.34
N PHE A 49 -11.15 -10.59 -6.62
CA PHE A 49 -11.30 -9.21 -6.14
C PHE A 49 -12.43 -8.46 -6.86
N SER A 50 -13.39 -7.97 -6.09
CA SER A 50 -14.43 -7.02 -6.52
C SER A 50 -13.85 -5.61 -6.67
N LYS A 51 -12.92 -5.23 -5.79
CA LYS A 51 -12.20 -3.96 -5.84
C LYS A 51 -10.70 -4.20 -5.60
N LYS A 52 -9.87 -3.54 -6.39
CA LYS A 52 -8.41 -3.58 -6.24
C LYS A 52 -7.81 -2.21 -6.49
N GLU A 53 -6.77 -1.87 -5.75
CA GLU A 53 -6.01 -0.65 -5.95
C GLU A 53 -4.52 -0.92 -5.75
N HIS A 54 -3.70 -0.15 -6.46
CA HIS A 54 -2.26 -0.15 -6.33
C HIS A 54 -1.78 1.30 -6.31
N TRP A 55 -0.97 1.63 -5.31
CA TRP A 55 -0.31 2.93 -5.19
C TRP A 55 1.07 2.69 -4.59
N ASP A 56 2.07 3.38 -5.14
CA ASP A 56 3.48 3.22 -4.77
C ASP A 56 3.91 1.73 -4.60
N LEU A 57 4.30 1.31 -3.40
CA LEU A 57 4.66 -0.06 -3.05
C LEU A 57 3.59 -0.74 -2.18
N ASN A 58 2.32 -0.48 -2.50
CA ASN A 58 1.15 -1.06 -1.85
C ASN A 58 0.19 -1.67 -2.87
N TYR A 59 -0.34 -2.85 -2.56
CA TYR A 59 -1.46 -3.48 -3.24
C TYR A 59 -2.55 -3.79 -2.23
N LEU A 60 -3.80 -3.47 -2.56
CA LEU A 60 -4.97 -3.78 -1.75
C LEU A 60 -6.04 -4.38 -2.65
N GLY A 61 -6.62 -5.50 -2.23
CA GLY A 61 -7.69 -6.17 -2.95
C GLY A 61 -8.75 -6.70 -2.01
N LEU A 62 -10.00 -6.27 -2.22
CA LEU A 62 -11.17 -6.76 -1.50
C LEU A 62 -11.90 -7.79 -2.37
N ASP A 63 -12.14 -8.96 -1.80
CA ASP A 63 -13.07 -9.96 -2.32
C ASP A 63 -14.36 -9.86 -1.51
N SER A 64 -15.37 -9.21 -2.09
CA SER A 64 -16.67 -9.04 -1.44
C SER A 64 -17.50 -10.32 -1.34
N ILE A 65 -17.16 -11.36 -2.11
CA ILE A 65 -17.89 -12.64 -2.10
C ILE A 65 -17.39 -13.50 -0.94
N GLN A 66 -16.07 -13.61 -0.79
CA GLN A 66 -15.45 -14.35 0.32
C GLN A 66 -15.30 -13.53 1.59
N GLU A 67 -15.65 -12.23 1.55
CA GLU A 67 -15.50 -11.29 2.66
C GLU A 67 -14.04 -11.21 3.17
N LYS A 68 -13.09 -11.17 2.24
CA LYS A 68 -11.65 -11.16 2.53
C LYS A 68 -10.94 -9.98 1.90
N LEU A 69 -9.91 -9.48 2.59
CA LEU A 69 -9.04 -8.42 2.12
C LEU A 69 -7.60 -8.91 2.06
N LEU A 70 -6.97 -8.77 0.90
CA LEU A 70 -5.54 -8.99 0.73
C LEU A 70 -4.84 -7.64 0.65
N PHE A 71 -3.97 -7.35 1.61
CA PHE A 71 -3.09 -6.20 1.59
C PHE A 71 -1.64 -6.67 1.50
N ILE A 72 -0.86 -6.07 0.61
CA ILE A 72 0.57 -6.33 0.50
C ILE A 72 1.31 -5.00 0.38
N GLN A 73 2.30 -4.81 1.24
CA GLN A 73 3.14 -3.62 1.26
C GLN A 73 4.61 -4.02 1.22
N MET A 74 5.45 -3.26 0.51
CA MET A 74 6.90 -3.42 0.62
C MET A 74 7.42 -2.60 1.80
N ILE A 75 8.04 -3.26 2.78
CA ILE A 75 8.79 -2.61 3.86
C ILE A 75 10.21 -3.20 3.87
N ASP A 76 11.23 -2.35 3.88
CA ASP A 76 12.64 -2.77 3.89
C ASP A 76 12.99 -3.84 2.83
N LYS A 77 12.47 -3.65 1.60
CA LYS A 77 12.63 -4.56 0.43
C LYS A 77 12.00 -5.96 0.61
N LYS A 78 11.16 -6.13 1.63
CA LYS A 78 10.41 -7.36 1.90
C LYS A 78 8.91 -7.10 1.75
N PRO A 79 8.20 -7.95 0.99
CA PRO A 79 6.74 -7.87 0.93
C PRO A 79 6.16 -8.38 2.24
N ILE A 80 5.40 -7.53 2.94
CA ILE A 80 4.56 -7.90 4.06
C ILE A 80 3.17 -8.18 3.52
N VAL A 81 2.70 -9.41 3.73
CA VAL A 81 1.38 -9.87 3.30
C VAL A 81 0.45 -9.89 4.51
N LYS A 82 -0.72 -9.29 4.38
CA LYS A 82 -1.79 -9.34 5.38
C LYS A 82 -3.07 -9.81 4.68
N LEU A 83 -3.60 -10.94 5.14
CA LEU A 83 -4.89 -11.46 4.73
C LEU A 83 -5.86 -11.27 5.91
N LEU A 84 -6.93 -10.52 5.69
CA LEU A 84 -7.94 -10.22 6.71
C LEU A 84 -9.27 -10.84 6.30
N ASP A 85 -9.97 -11.45 7.26
CA ASP A 85 -11.31 -12.00 7.11
C ASP A 85 -12.32 -11.06 7.81
N PHE A 86 -13.47 -10.79 7.20
CA PHE A 86 -14.48 -9.89 7.74
C PHE A 86 -15.57 -10.62 8.56
N LYS A 87 -15.58 -11.95 8.61
CA LYS A 87 -16.63 -12.75 9.28
C LYS A 87 -16.85 -12.40 10.75
N ASN A 88 -15.76 -12.16 11.48
CA ASN A 88 -15.73 -11.86 12.93
C ASN A 88 -15.38 -10.41 13.25
N LEU A 89 -15.29 -9.57 12.20
CA LEU A 89 -14.92 -8.18 12.32
C LEU A 89 -16.05 -7.40 13.02
N LYS A 90 -15.68 -6.66 14.06
CA LYS A 90 -16.59 -5.86 14.89
C LYS A 90 -16.71 -4.44 14.35
N SER A 91 -15.59 -3.80 14.04
CA SER A 91 -15.56 -2.43 13.52
C SER A 91 -14.30 -2.17 12.70
N VAL A 92 -14.36 -1.12 11.88
CA VAL A 92 -13.24 -0.58 11.13
C VAL A 92 -13.14 0.90 11.37
N ASP A 93 -11.98 1.34 11.82
CA ASP A 93 -11.70 2.71 12.23
C ASP A 93 -10.53 3.28 11.43
N LEU A 94 -10.67 4.53 10.98
CA LEU A 94 -9.59 5.29 10.35
C LEU A 94 -8.88 6.08 11.43
N GLU A 95 -7.56 6.02 11.45
CA GLU A 95 -6.71 6.85 12.29
C GLU A 95 -5.76 7.66 11.40
N THR A 96 -5.74 8.97 11.61
CA THR A 96 -4.81 9.90 10.97
C THR A 96 -3.96 10.55 12.05
N ILE A 97 -2.64 10.38 11.96
CA ILE A 97 -1.70 10.98 12.89
C ILE A 97 -1.14 12.23 12.23
N GLU A 98 -1.22 13.37 12.92
CA GLU A 98 -0.71 14.65 12.46
C GLU A 98 0.37 15.17 13.43
N MET A 99 1.43 15.77 12.88
CA MET A 99 2.49 16.41 13.65
C MET A 99 2.45 17.92 13.47
N LYS A 100 2.60 18.65 14.57
CA LYS A 100 2.67 20.12 14.58
C LYS A 100 4.10 20.57 14.85
N THR A 101 4.63 21.45 14.00
CA THR A 101 5.95 22.05 14.28
C THR A 101 5.85 23.08 15.41
N PRO A 102 6.82 23.11 16.35
CA PRO A 102 6.84 24.10 17.42
C PRO A 102 7.23 25.49 16.88
N GLY A 103 6.68 26.55 17.47
CA GLY A 103 7.05 27.94 17.21
C GLY A 103 5.95 28.81 16.59
N LYS A 104 6.28 30.09 16.36
CA LYS A 104 5.35 31.15 15.88
C LYS A 104 4.77 30.89 14.48
N HIS A 105 5.41 30.04 13.70
CA HIS A 105 4.95 29.57 12.38
C HIS A 105 4.62 28.08 12.39
N SER A 106 3.87 27.62 13.41
CA SER A 106 3.48 26.22 13.51
C SER A 106 2.70 25.79 12.28
N ARG A 107 3.13 24.71 11.64
CA ARG A 107 2.41 24.03 10.56
C ARG A 107 2.04 22.63 11.02
N VAL A 108 0.85 22.18 10.63
CA VAL A 108 0.39 20.82 10.87
C VAL A 108 0.62 20.03 9.59
N PHE A 109 1.16 18.82 9.73
CA PHE A 109 1.40 17.93 8.62
C PHE A 109 0.92 16.52 8.96
N LEU A 110 0.42 15.82 7.94
CA LEU A 110 0.10 14.40 8.04
C LEU A 110 1.38 13.58 8.23
N GLU A 111 1.36 12.71 9.23
CA GLU A 111 2.46 11.81 9.58
C GLU A 111 2.12 10.37 9.19
N GLU A 112 0.93 9.88 9.57
CA GLU A 112 0.51 8.52 9.26
C GLU A 112 -0.98 8.43 8.94
N VAL A 113 -1.34 7.41 8.16
CA VAL A 113 -2.73 7.00 7.93
C VAL A 113 -2.85 5.49 8.14
N ASN A 114 -3.58 5.10 9.18
CA ASN A 114 -3.75 3.73 9.62
C ASN A 114 -5.23 3.34 9.53
N ILE A 115 -5.52 2.11 9.11
CA ILE A 115 -6.85 1.50 9.22
C ILE A 115 -6.76 0.39 10.24
N HIS A 116 -7.58 0.49 11.28
CA HIS A 116 -7.69 -0.47 12.37
C HIS A 116 -8.91 -1.36 12.17
N PHE A 117 -8.70 -2.66 12.27
CA PHE A 117 -9.70 -3.72 12.16
C PHE A 117 -9.86 -4.34 13.54
N LYS A 118 -11.00 -4.09 14.17
CA LYS A 118 -11.29 -4.59 15.51
C LYS A 118 -12.10 -5.86 15.44
N TYR A 119 -11.64 -6.91 16.09
CA TYR A 119 -12.29 -8.22 16.08
C TYR A 119 -13.00 -8.50 17.41
N ARG A 120 -13.95 -9.44 17.40
CA ARG A 120 -14.67 -9.81 18.65
C ARG A 120 -13.86 -10.74 19.53
N ASN A 121 -13.26 -11.77 18.94
CA ASN A 121 -12.59 -12.87 19.62
C ASN A 121 -11.18 -13.14 19.04
N GLU A 122 -10.65 -12.20 18.27
CA GLU A 122 -9.35 -12.29 17.61
C GLU A 122 -8.57 -11.01 17.90
N PRO A 123 -7.23 -11.03 17.81
CA PRO A 123 -6.43 -9.82 17.93
C PRO A 123 -6.81 -8.79 16.88
N ASP A 124 -6.84 -7.52 17.29
CA ASP A 124 -7.03 -6.41 16.37
C ASP A 124 -5.86 -6.34 15.38
N LEU A 125 -6.18 -6.00 14.13
CA LEU A 125 -5.21 -5.87 13.06
C LEU A 125 -5.18 -4.43 12.56
N MET A 126 -4.01 -3.97 12.13
CA MET A 126 -3.87 -2.65 11.52
C MET A 126 -3.12 -2.78 10.19
N ILE A 127 -3.54 -1.98 9.21
CA ILE A 127 -2.75 -1.72 8.00
C ILE A 127 -2.40 -0.23 7.96
N GLN A 128 -1.16 0.07 7.63
CA GLN A 128 -0.67 1.44 7.47
C GLN A 128 -0.64 1.77 5.98
N LEU A 129 -1.53 2.66 5.56
CA LEU A 129 -1.65 3.08 4.16
C LEU A 129 -0.65 4.18 3.78
N PHE A 130 -0.21 4.96 4.77
CA PHE A 130 0.76 6.03 4.62
C PHE A 130 1.60 6.22 5.89
N ASN A 131 2.89 6.46 5.71
CA ASN A 131 3.82 6.93 6.72
C ASN A 131 4.84 7.89 6.07
N ARG A 132 4.91 9.12 6.56
CA ARG A 132 5.75 10.19 6.01
C ARG A 132 7.23 9.86 5.96
N SER A 133 7.75 9.06 6.90
CA SER A 133 9.17 8.71 6.96
C SER A 133 9.57 7.68 5.88
N ARG A 134 8.60 6.94 5.35
CA ARG A 134 8.81 5.86 4.38
C ARG A 134 8.28 6.19 2.99
N ASP A 135 7.12 6.80 2.92
CA ASP A 135 6.33 6.91 1.70
C ASP A 135 6.52 8.29 1.05
N TYR A 136 6.47 8.33 -0.28
CA TYR A 136 6.39 9.59 -1.00
C TYR A 136 5.02 10.23 -0.78
N PHE A 137 5.01 11.52 -0.44
CA PHE A 137 3.77 12.27 -0.23
C PHE A 137 3.00 12.37 -1.56
N GLU A 138 1.83 11.75 -1.58
CA GLU A 138 0.76 11.97 -2.55
C GLU A 138 -0.21 13.01 -1.96
N SER A 139 -1.14 13.55 -2.73
CA SER A 139 -2.07 14.58 -2.23
C SER A 139 -3.36 14.00 -1.62
N ASN A 140 -3.56 12.68 -1.70
CA ASN A 140 -4.89 12.04 -1.57
C ASN A 140 -4.93 10.83 -0.62
N GLU A 141 -3.97 10.67 0.30
CA GLU A 141 -3.87 9.49 1.17
C GLU A 141 -5.07 9.36 2.10
N VAL A 142 -5.47 10.46 2.73
CA VAL A 142 -6.64 10.49 3.62
C VAL A 142 -7.91 10.16 2.83
N GLN A 143 -8.05 10.72 1.61
CA GLN A 143 -9.21 10.44 0.76
C GLN A 143 -9.26 8.97 0.32
N ARG A 144 -8.12 8.39 -0.06
CA ARG A 144 -7.98 6.97 -0.39
C ARG A 144 -8.38 6.10 0.79
N ALA A 145 -7.83 6.39 1.97
CA ALA A 145 -8.12 5.64 3.19
C ALA A 145 -9.60 5.71 3.55
N GLN A 146 -10.20 6.91 3.45
CA GLN A 146 -11.63 7.09 3.69
C GLN A 146 -12.49 6.30 2.69
N SER A 147 -12.10 6.26 1.41
CA SER A 147 -12.79 5.44 0.40
C SER A 147 -12.78 3.97 0.79
N TRP A 148 -11.63 3.43 1.19
CA TRP A 148 -11.53 2.03 1.62
C TRP A 148 -12.33 1.73 2.89
N VAL A 149 -12.25 2.59 3.90
CA VAL A 149 -13.03 2.44 5.14
C VAL A 149 -14.53 2.44 4.85
N ASN A 150 -15.00 3.25 3.90
CA ASN A 150 -16.40 3.25 3.49
C ASN A 150 -16.80 1.90 2.84
N GLU A 151 -15.99 1.35 1.95
CA GLU A 151 -16.23 0.03 1.35
C GLU A 151 -16.31 -1.06 2.42
N PHE A 152 -15.39 -1.04 3.38
CA PHE A 152 -15.35 -2.00 4.49
C PHE A 152 -16.59 -1.90 5.38
N LYS A 153 -17.05 -0.68 5.68
CA LYS A 153 -18.28 -0.45 6.44
C LYS A 153 -19.53 -0.91 5.69
N ILE A 154 -19.59 -0.69 4.37
CA ILE A 154 -20.69 -1.18 3.53
C ILE A 154 -20.74 -2.72 3.58
N LEU A 155 -19.59 -3.38 3.40
CA LEU A 155 -19.49 -4.83 3.49
C LEU A 155 -19.98 -5.34 4.85
N LEU A 156 -19.45 -4.79 5.95
CA LEU A 156 -19.85 -5.15 7.32
C LEU A 156 -21.36 -5.02 7.58
N ASN A 157 -21.96 -3.92 7.11
CA ASN A 157 -23.39 -3.68 7.29
C ASN A 157 -24.24 -4.66 6.49
N ASN A 158 -23.80 -5.05 5.30
CA ASN A 158 -24.50 -6.04 4.48
C ASN A 158 -24.44 -7.42 5.12
N THR A 159 -23.28 -7.86 5.60
CA THR A 159 -23.12 -9.13 6.33
C THR A 159 -23.99 -9.16 7.59
N ALA A 160 -24.07 -8.05 8.33
CA ALA A 160 -24.91 -7.93 9.52
C ALA A 160 -26.42 -8.01 9.22
N LYS A 161 -26.87 -7.45 8.09
CA LYS A 161 -28.26 -7.56 7.64
C LYS A 161 -28.63 -8.99 7.28
N ILE A 162 -27.76 -9.69 6.54
CA ILE A 162 -27.98 -11.09 6.15
C ILE A 162 -28.09 -11.98 7.39
N LYS A 163 -27.19 -11.83 8.36
CA LYS A 163 -27.23 -12.59 9.63
C LYS A 163 -28.46 -12.33 10.51
N LYS A 164 -29.18 -11.23 10.30
CA LYS A 164 -30.45 -10.93 11.01
C LYS A 164 -31.69 -11.46 10.29
N ALA A 165 -31.57 -11.78 9.01
CA ALA A 165 -32.67 -12.25 8.17
C ALA A 165 -32.71 -13.78 8.02
N ALA A 166 -31.62 -14.46 8.38
CA ALA A 166 -31.51 -15.92 8.50
C ALA A 166 -31.72 -16.35 9.96
#